data_AF-A0A945B6N8-F1
#
_entry.id   AF-A0A945B6N8-F1
#
_cell.length_a   1.000
_cell.length_b   1.000
_cell.length_c   1.000
_cell.angle_alpha   90.00
_cell.angle_beta   90.00
_cell.angle_gamma   90.00
#
_symmetry.space_group_name_H-M   'P 1'
#
loop_
_entity.id
_entity.type
_entity.pdbx_description
1 polymer ?
#
loop_
_entity_poly.entity_id
_entity_poly.type
_entity_poly.pdbx_seq_one_letter_code
_entity_poly.pdbx_strand_id
1 'polypeptide(L)'
;MMPITIEFNVKKGDETFREDSVTLRTVEELFEYASPGGGCENMPDNLGEIQMIFVSPEHPNKLNPIADKRVNLQLGMVLFSGPLSTIMMVAQEIIDKVGRGELSNAFMSIIGAKS
;
A
#
# COMPACT_ATOMS: atom_id res chain seq x y z
N MET A 1 14.90 -9.35 -0.07
CA MET A 1 13.42 -9.36 -0.08
C MET A 1 12.96 -8.26 0.85
N MET A 2 12.16 -7.30 0.40
CA MET A 2 11.75 -6.14 1.20
C MET A 2 10.34 -6.41 1.74
N PRO A 3 10.17 -6.68 3.05
CA PRO A 3 8.85 -6.89 3.61
C PRO A 3 8.01 -5.61 3.51
N ILE A 4 6.71 -5.79 3.36
CA ILE A 4 5.68 -4.76 3.32
C ILE A 4 4.80 -4.97 4.55
N THR A 5 4.64 -3.96 5.38
CA THR A 5 3.69 -3.99 6.47
C THR A 5 2.49 -3.12 6.09
N ILE A 6 1.32 -3.73 6.01
CA ILE A 6 0.05 -3.03 5.87
C ILE A 6 -0.51 -2.85 7.27
N GLU A 7 -0.69 -1.61 7.70
CA GLU A 7 -1.28 -1.26 8.99
C GLU A 7 -2.64 -0.62 8.75
N PHE A 8 -3.65 -1.14 9.45
CA PHE A 8 -5.01 -0.66 9.41
C PHE A 8 -5.26 0.25 10.59
N ASN A 9 -5.62 1.50 10.32
CA ASN A 9 -5.88 2.48 11.34
C ASN A 9 -7.33 3.00 11.28
N VAL A 10 -7.97 3.04 12.44
CA VAL A 10 -9.29 3.62 12.63
C VAL A 10 -9.13 5.03 13.18
N LYS A 11 -9.91 5.97 12.65
CA LYS A 11 -9.98 7.32 13.19
C LYS A 11 -11.27 7.49 14.00
N LYS A 12 -11.16 7.82 15.28
CA LYS A 12 -12.29 8.11 16.18
C LYS A 12 -12.10 9.48 16.81
N GLY A 13 -12.77 10.49 16.26
CA GLY A 13 -12.51 11.89 16.62
C GLY A 13 -11.14 12.34 16.14
N ASP A 14 -10.31 12.85 17.05
CA ASP A 14 -8.92 13.28 16.77
C ASP A 14 -7.87 12.18 17.06
N GLU A 15 -8.32 10.99 17.47
CA GLU A 15 -7.43 9.87 17.82
C GLU A 15 -7.39 8.81 16.69
N THR A 16 -6.18 8.35 16.37
CA THR A 16 -5.92 7.27 15.40
C THR A 16 -5.45 6.03 16.16
N PHE A 17 -6.11 4.90 15.93
CA PHE A 17 -5.80 3.62 16.58
C PHE A 17 -5.43 2.57 15.54
N ARG A 18 -4.36 1.83 15.78
CA ARG A 18 -4.03 0.63 15.00
C ARG A 18 -5.00 -0.48 15.36
N GLU A 19 -5.78 -0.93 14.37
CA GLU A 19 -6.77 -2.00 14.52
C GLU A 19 -6.18 -3.36 14.19
N ASP A 20 -5.43 -3.45 13.08
CA ASP A 20 -4.80 -4.70 12.62
C ASP A 20 -3.54 -4.42 11.79
N SER A 21 -2.78 -5.46 11.48
CA SER A 21 -1.69 -5.39 10.51
C SER A 21 -1.45 -6.70 9.78
N VAL A 22 -1.19 -6.60 8.48
CA VAL A 22 -0.76 -7.72 7.63
C VAL A 22 0.68 -7.49 7.22
N THR A 23 1.52 -8.53 7.29
CA THR A 23 2.89 -8.48 6.76
C THR A 23 2.96 -9.33 5.49
N LEU A 24 3.32 -8.68 4.40
CA LEU A 24 3.58 -9.29 3.10
C LEU A 24 5.08 -9.26 2.84
N ARG A 25 5.57 -10.20 2.05
CA ARG A 25 7.00 -10.39 1.80
C ARG A 25 7.42 -9.83 0.44
N THR A 26 6.48 -9.66 -0.49
CA THR A 26 6.75 -9.10 -1.81
C THR A 26 5.64 -8.17 -2.30
N VAL A 27 5.94 -7.45 -3.38
CA VAL A 27 4.97 -6.60 -4.07
C VAL A 27 3.92 -7.45 -4.80
N GLU A 28 4.27 -8.65 -5.27
CA GLU A 28 3.32 -9.59 -5.84
C GLU A 28 2.27 -10.00 -4.81
N GLU A 29 2.67 -10.33 -3.58
CA GLU A 29 1.73 -10.63 -2.48
C GLU A 29 0.80 -9.45 -2.18
N LEU A 30 1.29 -8.19 -2.32
CA LEU A 30 0.45 -7.00 -2.19
C LEU A 30 -0.64 -6.96 -3.26
N PHE A 31 -0.29 -7.25 -4.52
CA PHE A 31 -1.27 -7.23 -5.59
C PHE A 31 -2.21 -8.45 -5.58
N GLU A 32 -1.76 -9.60 -5.09
CA GLU A 32 -2.65 -10.72 -4.77
C GLU A 32 -3.66 -10.32 -3.68
N TYR A 33 -3.19 -9.64 -2.63
CA TYR A 33 -4.06 -9.12 -1.57
C TYR A 33 -5.05 -8.06 -2.09
N ALA A 34 -4.66 -7.27 -3.10
CA ALA A 34 -5.49 -6.25 -3.74
C ALA A 34 -6.44 -6.78 -4.83
N SER A 35 -6.21 -7.98 -5.34
CA SER A 35 -7.00 -8.59 -6.43
C SER A 35 -8.43 -8.98 -6.00
N PRO A 36 -9.36 -9.18 -6.94
CA PRO A 36 -10.71 -9.70 -6.64
C PRO A 36 -10.66 -11.03 -5.88
N GLY A 37 -11.44 -11.15 -4.80
CA GLY A 37 -11.36 -12.29 -3.87
C GLY A 37 -10.14 -12.27 -2.94
N GLY A 38 -9.30 -11.23 -3.02
CA GLY A 38 -8.16 -10.98 -2.16
C GLY A 38 -8.54 -10.43 -0.77
N GLY A 39 -7.53 -10.12 0.03
CA GLY A 39 -7.73 -9.70 1.42
C GLY A 39 -8.38 -8.32 1.59
N CYS A 40 -8.33 -7.45 0.57
CA CYS A 40 -8.98 -6.13 0.64
C CYS A 40 -10.50 -6.21 0.82
N GLU A 41 -11.13 -7.30 0.38
CA GLU A 41 -12.59 -7.48 0.49
C GLU A 41 -13.02 -7.84 1.92
N ASN A 42 -12.09 -8.21 2.79
CA ASN A 42 -12.34 -8.55 4.20
C ASN A 42 -11.93 -7.42 5.16
N MET A 43 -11.60 -6.24 4.64
CA MET A 43 -11.23 -5.09 5.46
C MET A 43 -12.44 -4.60 6.29
N PRO A 44 -12.21 -4.08 7.51
CA PRO A 44 -13.26 -3.45 8.29
C PRO A 44 -13.87 -2.23 7.58
N ASP A 45 -15.18 -2.02 7.74
CA ASP A 45 -15.89 -0.88 7.13
C ASP A 45 -15.60 0.47 7.80
N ASN A 46 -14.99 0.45 9.00
CA ASN A 46 -14.73 1.60 9.87
C ASN A 46 -13.29 2.14 9.79
N LEU A 47 -12.58 1.84 8.70
CA LEU A 47 -11.20 2.30 8.52
C LEU A 47 -11.14 3.82 8.27
N GLY A 48 -10.19 4.49 8.92
CA GLY A 48 -9.90 5.90 8.71
C GLY A 48 -8.69 6.14 7.82
N GLU A 49 -7.65 5.33 7.97
CA GLU A 49 -6.42 5.39 7.18
C GLU A 49 -5.79 3.98 7.10
N ILE A 50 -5.20 3.67 5.94
CA ILE A 50 -4.43 2.44 5.72
C ILE A 50 -3.00 2.85 5.41
N GLN A 51 -2.03 2.38 6.18
CA GLN A 51 -0.62 2.65 5.91
C GLN A 51 0.03 1.42 5.29
N MET A 52 0.68 1.57 4.15
CA MET A 52 1.45 0.52 3.51
C MET A 52 2.93 0.90 3.56
N ILE A 53 3.68 0.23 4.43
CA ILE A 53 5.06 0.56 4.77
C ILE A 53 6.00 -0.44 4.09
N PHE A 54 6.76 0.03 3.10
CA PHE A 54 7.82 -0.72 2.43
C PHE A 54 9.13 -0.49 3.16
N VAL A 55 9.72 -1.56 3.69
CA VAL A 55 10.99 -1.48 4.41
C VAL A 55 12.13 -1.17 3.42
N SER A 56 13.06 -0.30 3.84
CA SER A 56 14.24 0.03 3.06
C SER A 56 15.12 -1.21 2.79
N PRO A 57 15.81 -1.27 1.65
CA PRO A 57 16.69 -2.38 1.33
C PRO A 57 17.84 -2.49 2.33
N GLU A 58 18.26 -3.72 2.65
CA GLU A 58 19.40 -4.01 3.55
C GLU A 58 20.73 -3.44 3.03
N HIS A 59 20.82 -3.28 1.70
CA HIS A 59 21.99 -2.73 1.02
C HIS A 59 21.60 -1.50 0.20
N PRO A 60 21.76 -0.29 0.77
CA PRO A 60 21.43 0.94 0.06
C PRO A 60 22.27 1.16 -1.20
N ASN A 61 21.63 1.69 -2.24
CA ASN A 61 22.22 2.07 -3.51
C ASN A 61 23.10 3.32 -3.35
N LYS A 62 24.40 3.10 -3.20
CA LYS A 62 25.40 4.18 -3.06
C LYS A 62 25.62 4.98 -4.34
N LEU A 63 25.30 4.43 -5.51
CA LEU A 63 25.46 5.11 -6.80
C LEU A 63 24.23 5.98 -7.14
N ASN A 64 23.05 5.57 -6.68
CA ASN A 64 21.80 6.26 -6.89
C ASN A 64 21.04 6.41 -5.57
N PRO A 65 21.47 7.32 -4.68
CA PRO A 65 20.87 7.48 -3.35
C PRO A 65 19.43 8.03 -3.40
N ILE A 66 19.01 8.65 -4.51
CA ILE A 66 17.63 9.11 -4.64
C ILE A 66 16.64 7.94 -4.77
N ALA A 67 17.08 6.79 -5.30
CA ALA A 67 16.26 5.58 -5.39
C ALA A 67 15.81 5.05 -4.02
N ASP A 68 16.61 5.28 -2.99
CA ASP A 68 16.37 4.82 -1.62
C ASP A 68 15.78 5.91 -0.71
N LYS A 69 15.61 7.14 -1.24
CA LYS A 69 15.01 8.23 -0.48
C LYS A 69 13.62 7.80 -0.04
N ARG A 70 13.36 7.86 1.26
CA ARG A 70 12.03 7.56 1.80
C ARG A 70 11.05 8.66 1.39
N VAL A 71 9.96 8.27 0.76
CA VAL A 71 8.88 9.15 0.29
C VAL A 71 7.53 8.56 0.66
N ASN A 72 6.50 9.41 0.60
CA ASN A 72 5.12 9.02 0.83
C ASN A 72 4.29 9.32 -0.43
N LEU A 73 3.44 8.37 -0.83
CA LEU A 73 2.40 8.54 -1.84
C LEU A 73 1.05 8.28 -1.16
N GLN A 74 0.14 9.24 -1.23
CA GLN A 74 -1.21 9.09 -0.69
C GLN A 74 -2.21 8.96 -1.83
N LEU A 75 -3.02 7.90 -1.80
CA LEU A 75 -4.15 7.67 -2.70
C LEU A 75 -5.37 7.33 -1.85
N GLY A 76 -6.38 8.21 -1.85
CA GLY A 76 -7.57 8.06 -1.01
C GLY A 76 -7.20 7.91 0.48
N MET A 77 -7.59 6.78 1.05
CA MET A 77 -7.32 6.40 2.45
C MET A 77 -5.98 5.69 2.63
N VAL A 78 -5.26 5.38 1.54
CA VAL A 78 -4.02 4.59 1.59
C VAL A 78 -2.78 5.50 1.51
N LEU A 79 -1.89 5.37 2.48
CA LEU A 79 -0.57 6.01 2.53
C LEU A 79 0.53 4.98 2.27
N PHE A 80 1.09 4.97 1.06
CA PHE A 80 2.26 4.16 0.70
C PHE A 80 3.53 4.89 1.13
N SER A 81 4.34 4.27 1.98
CA SER A 81 5.56 4.87 2.54
C SER A 81 6.77 3.95 2.32
N GLY A 82 7.81 4.42 1.64
CA GLY A 82 8.94 3.55 1.30
C GLY A 82 10.03 4.22 0.46
N PRO A 83 11.02 3.45 -0.02
CA PRO A 83 11.99 3.92 -1.00
C PRO A 83 11.31 4.46 -2.26
N LEU A 84 11.79 5.58 -2.81
CA LEU A 84 11.23 6.20 -4.03
C LEU A 84 11.11 5.21 -5.19
N SER A 85 12.14 4.39 -5.41
CA SER A 85 12.14 3.37 -6.47
C SER A 85 10.99 2.36 -6.31
N THR A 86 10.75 1.90 -5.08
CA THR A 86 9.64 1.00 -4.76
C THR A 86 8.30 1.67 -4.96
N ILE A 87 8.13 2.91 -4.48
CA ILE A 87 6.88 3.66 -4.64
C ILE A 87 6.56 3.90 -6.12
N MET A 88 7.55 4.23 -6.94
CA MET A 88 7.34 4.41 -8.38
C MET A 88 6.94 3.11 -9.08
N MET A 89 7.59 2.00 -8.73
CA MET A 89 7.24 0.68 -9.25
C MET A 89 5.80 0.27 -8.87
N VAL A 90 5.43 0.44 -7.60
CA VAL A 90 4.09 0.12 -7.11
C VAL A 90 3.04 1.03 -7.76
N ALA A 91 3.33 2.34 -7.90
CA ALA A 91 2.41 3.26 -8.57
C ALA A 91 2.17 2.88 -10.03
N GLN A 92 3.23 2.51 -10.76
CA GLN A 92 3.11 2.03 -12.13
C GLN A 92 2.26 0.76 -12.23
N GLU A 93 2.52 -0.23 -11.36
CA GLU A 93 1.77 -1.49 -11.35
C GLU A 93 0.30 -1.27 -10.96
N ILE A 94 -0.01 -0.35 -10.03
CA ILE A 94 -1.40 0.05 -9.74
C ILE A 94 -2.07 0.57 -11.02
N ILE A 95 -1.45 1.53 -11.72
CA ILE A 95 -2.02 2.12 -12.95
C ILE A 95 -2.28 1.03 -14.00
N ASP A 96 -1.30 0.14 -14.22
CA ASP A 96 -1.41 -0.93 -15.21
C ASP A 96 -2.51 -1.93 -14.84
N LYS A 97 -2.61 -2.34 -13.57
CA LYS A 97 -3.64 -3.27 -13.09
C LYS A 97 -5.04 -2.67 -13.06
N VAL A 98 -5.18 -1.36 -12.77
CA VAL A 98 -6.45 -0.63 -12.93
C VAL A 98 -6.91 -0.72 -14.38
N GLY A 99 -6.02 -0.42 -15.34
CA GLY A 99 -6.33 -0.48 -16.77
C GLY A 99 -6.73 -1.88 -17.25
N ARG A 100 -6.31 -2.94 -16.56
CA ARG A 100 -6.62 -4.34 -16.86
C ARG A 100 -7.81 -4.90 -16.09
N GLY A 101 -8.35 -4.16 -15.11
CA GLY A 101 -9.43 -4.64 -14.25
C GLY A 101 -8.98 -5.75 -13.27
N GLU A 102 -7.71 -5.77 -12.89
CA GLU A 102 -7.10 -6.80 -12.03
C GLU A 102 -7.16 -6.47 -10.53
N LEU A 103 -7.71 -5.30 -10.16
CA LEU A 103 -7.84 -4.86 -8.77
C LEU A 103 -9.29 -5.02 -8.29
N SER A 104 -9.46 -5.41 -7.04
CA SER A 104 -10.78 -5.55 -6.41
C SER A 104 -11.50 -4.20 -6.29
N ASN A 105 -12.83 -4.24 -6.25
CA ASN A 105 -13.62 -3.04 -6.00
C ASN A 105 -13.29 -2.40 -4.64
N ALA A 106 -13.05 -3.23 -3.62
CA ALA A 106 -12.66 -2.76 -2.28
C ALA A 106 -11.35 -1.97 -2.35
N PHE A 107 -10.31 -2.51 -3.01
CA PHE A 107 -9.05 -1.81 -3.19
C PHE A 107 -9.23 -0.50 -3.98
N MET A 108 -10.01 -0.54 -5.06
CA MET A 108 -10.31 0.65 -5.88
C MET A 108 -11.01 1.76 -5.08
N SER A 109 -11.88 1.39 -4.15
CA SER A 109 -12.57 2.33 -3.27
C SER A 109 -11.63 2.94 -2.23
N ILE A 110 -10.78 2.14 -1.56
CA ILE A 110 -9.87 2.68 -0.54
C ILE A 110 -8.80 3.60 -1.14
N ILE A 111 -8.36 3.38 -2.38
CA ILE A 111 -7.41 4.29 -3.07
C ILE A 111 -8.11 5.50 -3.71
N GLY A 112 -9.43 5.61 -3.62
CA GLY A 112 -10.21 6.73 -4.14
C GLY A 112 -10.40 6.74 -5.67
N ALA A 113 -10.17 5.60 -6.33
CA ALA A 113 -10.35 5.47 -7.78
C ALA A 113 -11.77 5.06 -8.19
N LYS A 114 -12.61 4.64 -7.23
CA LYS A 114 -14.01 4.28 -7.45
C LYS A 114 -14.88 4.66 -6.23
N SER A 115 -15.91 5.46 -6.48
CA SER A 115 -16.95 5.86 -5.52
C SER A 115 -18.17 4.96 -5.57
#